data_AF-A0AA86UWF9-F1
#
_entry.id   AF-A0AA86UWF9-F1
#
_cell.length_a   1.000
_cell.length_b   1.000
_cell.length_c   1.000
_cell.angle_alpha   90.00
_cell.angle_beta   90.00
_cell.angle_gamma   90.00
#
_symmetry.space_group_name_H-M   'P 1'
#
loop_
_entity.id
_entity.type
_entity.pdbx_description
1 polymer ?
#
loop_
_entity_poly.entity_id
_entity_poly.type
_entity_poly.pdbx_seq_one_letter_code
_entity_poly.pdbx_strand_id
1 'polypeptide(L)'
;MHTNQRWTEAANYEFRRLFNRYPRDFVLIAERMGKSYNQVRSHYYNIQKRERDIKSNQNITELKKSLNTDKLGQLPIATEPEHELIVFDLIY
;
A
#
# COMPACT_ATOMS: atom_id res chain seq x y z
N MET A 1 -9.37 -30.12 2.46
CA MET A 1 -10.07 -28.97 3.09
C MET A 1 -9.05 -28.19 3.91
N HIS A 2 -8.62 -27.01 3.46
CA HIS A 2 -7.72 -26.15 4.23
C HIS A 2 -8.55 -25.39 5.26
N THR A 3 -8.64 -25.92 6.47
CA THR A 3 -9.20 -25.20 7.61
C THR A 3 -8.25 -24.04 7.93
N ASN A 4 -8.54 -22.85 7.38
CA ASN A 4 -8.02 -21.59 7.89
C ASN A 4 -8.57 -21.43 9.31
N GLN A 5 -7.93 -22.10 10.26
CA GLN A 5 -8.19 -21.93 11.68
C GLN A 5 -7.84 -20.47 11.98
N ARG A 6 -8.87 -19.60 11.96
CA ARG A 6 -8.71 -18.15 12.11
C ARG A 6 -7.99 -17.91 13.43
N TRP A 7 -6.84 -17.26 13.36
CA TRP A 7 -6.15 -16.78 14.54
C TRP A 7 -7.00 -15.68 15.17
N THR A 8 -7.51 -15.93 16.37
CA THR A 8 -8.29 -14.95 17.13
C THR A 8 -7.42 -13.76 17.51
N GLU A 9 -8.05 -12.62 17.82
CA GLU A 9 -7.31 -11.43 18.27
C GLU A 9 -6.48 -11.71 19.53
N ALA A 10 -7.03 -12.45 20.49
CA ALA A 10 -6.31 -12.90 21.67
C ALA A 10 -5.09 -13.78 21.31
N ALA A 11 -5.23 -14.72 20.37
CA ALA A 11 -4.11 -15.55 19.91
C ALA A 11 -3.03 -14.72 19.19
N ASN A 12 -3.43 -13.71 18.42
CA ASN A 12 -2.50 -12.79 17.77
C ASN A 12 -1.75 -11.93 18.79
N TYR A 13 -2.44 -11.45 19.82
CA TYR A 13 -1.83 -10.70 20.91
C TYR A 13 -0.81 -11.55 21.66
N GLU A 14 -1.19 -12.77 22.04
CA GLU A 14 -0.29 -13.70 22.73
C GLU A 14 0.92 -14.07 21.86
N PHE A 15 0.71 -14.34 20.56
CA PHE A 15 1.81 -14.56 19.64
C PHE A 15 2.79 -13.39 19.60
N ARG A 16 2.29 -12.15 19.47
CA ARG A 16 3.14 -10.94 19.46
C ARG A 16 3.88 -10.78 20.78
N ARG A 17 3.21 -10.99 21.91
CA ARG A 17 3.82 -10.91 23.25
C ARG A 17 4.96 -11.92 23.41
N LEU A 18 4.73 -13.18 23.00
CA LEU A 18 5.72 -14.23 23.06
C LEU A 18 6.86 -14.01 22.06
N PHE A 19 6.55 -13.57 20.84
CA PHE A 19 7.55 -13.28 19.81
C PHE A 19 8.46 -12.11 20.20
N ASN A 20 7.93 -11.08 20.86
CA ASN A 20 8.74 -9.97 21.38
C ASN A 20 9.67 -10.42 22.52
N ARG A 21 9.27 -11.43 23.30
CA ARG A 21 10.05 -11.96 24.41
C ARG A 21 11.09 -13.00 23.97
N TYR A 22 10.74 -13.83 22.99
CA TYR A 22 11.55 -14.93 22.47
C TYR A 22 11.61 -14.82 20.94
N PRO A 23 12.38 -13.85 20.41
CA PRO A 23 12.40 -13.59 18.97
C PRO A 23 12.90 -14.80 18.20
N ARG A 24 12.12 -15.23 17.20
CA ARG A 24 12.42 -16.36 16.29
C ARG A 24 12.52 -17.75 16.94
N ASP A 25 12.26 -17.90 18.23
CA ASP A 25 12.13 -19.21 18.87
C ASP A 25 10.70 -19.76 18.67
N PHE A 26 10.43 -20.22 17.44
CA PHE A 26 9.11 -20.71 17.07
C PHE A 26 8.74 -22.02 17.77
N VAL A 27 9.72 -22.79 18.27
CA VAL A 27 9.46 -24.03 19.02
C VAL A 27 8.89 -23.66 20.39
N LEU A 28 9.57 -22.78 21.12
CA LEU A 28 9.09 -22.31 22.43
C LEU A 28 7.75 -21.57 22.33
N ILE A 29 7.56 -20.76 21.29
CA ILE A 29 6.29 -20.08 21.05
C ILE A 29 5.17 -21.10 20.77
N ALA A 30 5.44 -22.12 19.96
CA ALA A 30 4.48 -23.19 19.65
C ALA A 30 4.06 -23.96 20.91
N GLU A 31 5.02 -24.34 21.76
CA GLU A 31 4.77 -24.99 23.04
C GLU A 31 3.90 -24.12 23.96
N ARG A 32 4.24 -22.85 24.14
CA ARG A 32 3.49 -21.93 25.01
C ARG A 32 2.10 -21.60 24.51
N MET A 33 1.88 -21.66 23.19
CA MET A 33 0.59 -21.40 22.58
C MET A 33 -0.29 -22.65 22.43
N GLY A 34 0.25 -23.85 22.71
CA GLY A 34 -0.44 -25.11 22.42
C GLY A 34 -0.74 -25.28 20.93
N LYS A 35 0.11 -24.75 20.05
CA LYS A 35 -0.02 -24.82 18.58
C LYS A 35 1.14 -25.60 17.99
N SER A 36 0.99 -26.10 16.76
CA SER A 36 2.14 -26.72 16.10
C SER A 36 3.14 -25.68 15.61
N TYR A 37 4.41 -26.07 15.55
CA TYR A 37 5.48 -25.25 14.97
C TYR A 37 5.11 -24.71 13.59
N ASN A 38 4.55 -25.57 12.72
CA ASN A 38 4.15 -25.20 11.36
C ASN A 38 3.03 -24.14 11.35
N GLN A 39 2.08 -24.21 12.29
CA GLN A 39 1.03 -23.20 12.42
C GLN A 39 1.61 -21.84 12.83
N VAL A 40 2.51 -21.81 13.82
CA VAL A 40 3.16 -20.59 14.29
C VAL A 40 4.04 -19.98 13.20
N ARG A 41 4.86 -20.80 12.53
CA ARG A 41 5.73 -20.36 11.44
C ARG A 41 4.94 -19.83 10.24
N SER A 42 3.88 -20.52 9.85
CA SER A 42 2.98 -20.05 8.78
C SER A 42 2.32 -18.72 9.15
N HIS A 43 1.87 -18.58 10.40
CA HIS A 43 1.29 -17.34 10.91
C HIS A 43 2.26 -16.16 10.84
N TYR A 44 3.51 -16.36 11.26
CA TYR A 44 4.57 -15.36 11.13
C TYR A 44 4.78 -14.88 9.69
N TYR A 45 4.91 -15.81 8.73
CA TYR A 45 5.09 -15.43 7.33
C TYR A 45 3.86 -14.73 6.73
N ASN A 46 2.66 -15.11 7.15
CA ASN A 46 1.43 -14.44 6.72
C ASN A 46 1.36 -12.99 7.23
N ILE A 47 1.79 -12.73 8.47
CA ILE A 47 1.92 -11.37 9.00
C ILE A 47 2.93 -10.57 8.17
N GLN A 48 4.13 -11.13 7.95
CA GLN A 48 5.18 -10.47 7.16
C GLN A 48 4.73 -10.15 5.74
N LYS A 49 4.02 -11.08 5.08
CA LYS A 49 3.44 -10.86 3.76
C LYS A 49 2.43 -9.70 3.80
N ARG A 50 1.50 -9.71 4.75
CA ARG A 50 0.49 -8.65 4.90
C ARG A 50 1.13 -7.28 5.15
N GLU A 51 2.18 -7.21 5.98
CA GLU A 51 2.90 -5.96 6.24
C GLU A 51 3.60 -5.43 4.98
N ARG A 52 4.20 -6.32 4.16
CA ARG A 52 4.77 -5.92 2.87
C ARG A 52 3.70 -5.43 1.89
N ASP A 53 2.58 -6.12 1.81
CA ASP A 53 1.48 -5.74 0.91
C ASP A 53 0.89 -4.38 1.30
N ILE A 54 0.73 -4.11 2.60
CA ILE A 54 0.29 -2.80 3.12
C ILE A 54 1.28 -1.70 2.74
N LYS A 55 2.59 -1.91 2.98
CA LYS A 55 3.62 -0.93 2.62
C LYS A 55 3.65 -0.65 1.11
N SER A 56 3.53 -1.70 0.29
CA SER A 56 3.47 -1.56 -1.17
C SER A 56 2.25 -0.74 -1.61
N ASN A 57 1.09 -0.96 -1.00
CA ASN A 57 -0.13 -0.22 -1.32
C ASN A 57 -0.08 1.24 -0.84
N GLN A 58 0.56 1.51 0.29
CA GLN A 58 0.82 2.87 0.78
C GLN A 58 1.72 3.63 -0.21
N ASN A 59 2.81 3.01 -0.66
CA ASN A 59 3.70 3.59 -1.68
C ASN A 59 2.97 3.91 -2.98
N ILE A 60 2.09 3.01 -3.48
CA ILE A 60 1.28 3.27 -4.68
C ILE A 60 0.34 4.46 -4.47
N THR A 61 -0.26 4.59 -3.28
CA THR A 61 -1.18 5.69 -2.96
C THR A 61 -0.45 7.02 -2.92
N GLU A 62 0.75 7.07 -2.33
CA GLU A 62 1.60 8.26 -2.31
C GLU A 62 2.05 8.65 -3.72
N LEU A 63 2.51 7.70 -4.53
CA LEU A 63 2.87 7.94 -5.94
C LEU A 63 1.70 8.50 -6.75
N LYS A 64 0.47 8.00 -6.55
CA LYS A 64 -0.74 8.54 -7.21
C LYS A 64 -1.05 9.97 -6.76
N LYS A 65 -0.82 10.32 -5.50
CA LYS A 65 -1.00 11.69 -5.01
C LYS A 65 0.01 12.63 -5.64
N SER A 66 1.29 12.25 -5.70
CA SER A 66 2.35 13.03 -6.34
C SER A 66 2.11 13.21 -7.85
N LEU A 67 1.65 12.17 -8.55
CA LEU A 67 1.33 12.26 -9.98
C LEU A 67 0.13 13.18 -10.26
N ASN A 68 -0.84 13.25 -9.34
CA ASN A 68 -1.98 14.16 -9.46
C ASN A 68 -1.64 15.62 -9.11
N THR A 69 -0.57 15.87 -8.33
CA THR A 69 -0.10 17.23 -8.05
C THR A 69 0.74 17.81 -9.20
N ASP A 70 1.35 16.97 -10.04
CA ASP A 70 2.16 17.42 -11.19
C ASP A 70 1.32 17.80 -12.43
N LYS A 71 -0.02 17.68 -12.39
CA LYS A 71 -0.93 18.06 -13.50
C LYS A 71 -1.86 19.25 -13.20
N LEU A 72 -1.62 19.98 -12.11
CA LEU A 72 -2.33 21.23 -11.81
C LEU A 72 -1.41 22.47 -11.86
N GLY A 73 -0.30 22.36 -12.59
CA GLY A 73 0.41 23.52 -13.15
C GLY A 73 -0.29 23.93 -14.44
N GLN A 74 -0.99 25.06 -14.39
CA GLN A 74 -1.56 25.75 -15.55
C GLN A 74 -0.51 25.82 -16.67
N LEU A 75 -0.72 25.08 -17.76
CA LEU A 75 -0.27 25.60 -19.04
C LEU A 75 -1.26 26.73 -19.37
N PRO A 76 -0.83 28.00 -19.46
CA PRO A 76 -1.71 29.01 -20.02
C PRO A 76 -2.12 28.48 -21.39
N ILE A 77 -3.42 28.32 -21.59
CA ILE A 77 -3.96 28.20 -22.94
C ILE A 77 -3.51 29.50 -23.60
N ALA A 78 -2.50 29.39 -24.47
CA ALA A 78 -2.18 30.47 -25.38
C ALA A 78 -3.40 30.60 -26.29
N THR A 79 -4.34 31.45 -25.90
CA THR A 79 -5.28 32.04 -26.85
C THR A 79 -4.40 32.77 -27.84
N GLU A 80 -4.27 32.18 -29.03
CA GLU A 80 -3.68 32.84 -30.19
C GLU A 80 -4.31 34.23 -30.31
N PRO A 81 -3.53 35.30 -30.54
CA PRO A 81 -4.12 36.58 -30.85
C PRO A 81 -4.93 36.38 -32.13
N GLU A 82 -6.23 36.55 -32.02
CA GLU A 82 -7.14 36.64 -33.13
C GLU A 82 -6.56 37.59 -34.18
N HIS A 83 -6.14 37.01 -35.31
CA HIS A 83 -5.71 37.76 -36.47
C HIS A 83 -6.89 38.63 -36.91
N GLU A 84 -6.84 39.93 -36.58
CA GLU A 84 -7.70 40.92 -37.21
C GLU A 84 -7.51 40.82 -38.72
N LEU A 85 -8.55 40.32 -39.40
CA LEU A 85 -8.70 40.41 -40.84
C LEU A 85 -8.82 41.88 -41.21
N ILE A 86 -7.69 42.50 -41.58
CA ILE A 86 -7.68 43.80 -42.26
C ILE A 86 -8.26 43.56 -43.66
N VAL A 87 -9.55 43.91 -43.83
CA VAL A 87 -10.18 44.04 -45.14
C VAL A 87 -9.60 45.29 -45.78
N PHE A 88 -8.76 45.12 -46.81
CA PHE A 88 -8.41 46.22 -47.69
C PHE A 88 -9.55 46.41 -48.69
N ASP A 89 -10.25 47.54 -48.55
CA ASP A 89 -11.10 48.07 -49.62
C ASP A 89 -10.20 48.45 -50.80
N LEU A 90 -10.20 47.60 -51.83
CA LEU A 90 -9.66 47.92 -53.14
C LEU A 90 -10.66 48.80 -53.88
N ILE A 91 -10.52 50.11 -53.68
CA ILE A 91 -11.04 51.13 -54.61
C ILE A 91 -9.94 51.38 -55.65
N TYR A 92 -10.10 50.84 -56.86
CA TYR A 92 -10.14 51.58 -58.13
C TYR A 92 -10.31 50.61 -59.31
#